data_AF-A0A6B2CNT1-F1
#
_entry.id   AF-A0A6B2CNT1-F1
#
_cell.length_a   1.000
_cell.length_b   1.000
_cell.length_c   1.000
_cell.angle_alpha   90.00
_cell.angle_beta   90.00
_cell.angle_gamma   90.00
#
_symmetry.space_group_name_H-M   'P 1'
#
loop_
_entity.id
_entity.type
_entity.pdbx_description
1 polymer ?
#
loop_
_entity_poly.entity_id
_entity_poly.type
_entity_poly.pdbx_seq_one_letter_code
_entity_poly.pdbx_strand_id
1 'polypeptide(L)'
;MARYLRERLGAPGVNIVTNSGAQAGQVVFHFHVHVIPRWRDCPPPIFSDEGVDVSRVARRHRLTEEEAREVLSGLRGLPEFIRGYPDVSKG
;
A
#
# COMPACT_ATOMS: atom_id res chain seq x y z
N MET A 1 1.01 -14.75 9.23
CA MET A 1 1.98 -13.85 9.88
C MET A 1 1.31 -12.74 10.71
N ALA A 2 0.48 -11.85 10.14
CA ALA A 2 -0.10 -10.72 10.88
C ALA A 2 -0.82 -11.11 12.18
N ARG A 3 -1.68 -12.15 12.15
CA ARG A 3 -2.34 -12.70 13.34
C ARG A 3 -1.34 -13.14 14.41
N TYR A 4 -0.31 -13.88 14.01
CA TYR A 4 0.75 -14.35 14.92
C TYR A 4 1.46 -13.18 15.61
N LEU A 5 1.79 -12.12 14.88
CA LEU A 5 2.45 -10.94 15.47
C LEU A 5 1.52 -10.20 16.45
N ARG A 6 0.24 -10.06 16.13
CA ARG A 6 -0.74 -9.45 17.05
C ARG A 6 -0.88 -10.24 18.34
N GLU A 7 -1.01 -11.57 18.24
CA GLU A 7 -1.22 -12.44 19.41
C GLU A 7 0.05 -12.63 20.24
N ARG A 8 1.22 -12.80 19.60
CA ARG A 8 2.47 -13.12 20.30
C ARG A 8 3.23 -11.90 20.80
N LEU A 9 3.14 -10.77 20.10
CA LEU A 9 3.85 -9.53 20.47
C LEU A 9 2.92 -8.51 21.11
N GLY A 10 1.62 -8.82 21.25
CA GLY A 10 0.63 -7.88 21.78
C GLY A 10 0.46 -6.62 20.93
N ALA A 11 0.85 -6.67 19.65
CA ALA A 11 0.74 -5.53 18.75
C ALA A 11 -0.74 -5.25 18.43
N PRO A 12 -1.29 -4.05 18.71
CA PRO A 12 -2.68 -3.73 18.41
C PRO A 12 -3.03 -3.86 16.91
N GLY A 13 -2.09 -3.53 16.02
CA GLY A 13 -2.27 -3.55 14.58
C GLY A 13 -1.01 -3.96 13.82
N VAL A 14 -1.18 -4.25 12.53
CA VAL A 14 -0.09 -4.63 11.60
C VAL A 14 -0.35 -3.96 10.25
N ASN A 15 0.67 -3.31 9.67
CA ASN A 15 0.64 -2.90 8.27
C ASN A 15 1.22 -3.99 7.37
N ILE A 16 0.58 -4.20 6.23
CA ILE A 16 1.08 -5.03 5.12
C ILE A 16 1.34 -4.09 3.95
N VAL A 17 2.58 -4.08 3.45
CA VAL A 17 2.99 -3.14 2.40
C VAL A 17 3.85 -3.86 1.36
N THR A 18 3.60 -3.56 0.09
CA THR A 18 4.49 -3.88 -1.03
C THR A 18 4.76 -2.59 -1.80
N ASN A 19 6.02 -2.33 -2.12
CA ASN A 19 6.41 -1.20 -2.95
C ASN A 19 6.76 -1.75 -4.34
N SER A 20 6.11 -1.21 -5.37
CA SER A 20 6.33 -1.62 -6.77
C SER A 20 6.82 -0.42 -7.59
N GLY A 21 8.09 -0.44 -7.96
CA GLY A 21 8.77 0.66 -8.65
C GLY A 21 9.48 1.63 -7.70
N ALA A 22 10.55 2.27 -8.20
CA ALA A 22 11.39 3.17 -7.42
C ALA A 22 10.60 4.38 -6.86
N GLN A 23 9.67 4.92 -7.63
CA GLN A 23 8.79 6.03 -7.24
C GLN A 23 7.86 5.66 -6.08
N ALA A 24 7.55 4.37 -5.90
CA ALA A 24 6.81 3.86 -4.75
C ALA A 24 7.71 3.55 -3.54
N GLY A 25 9.01 3.87 -3.61
CA GLY A 25 9.98 3.59 -2.54
C GLY A 25 10.56 2.18 -2.56
N GLN A 26 10.51 1.47 -3.69
CA GLN A 26 11.20 0.18 -3.85
C GLN A 26 12.70 0.41 -4.04
N VAL A 27 13.51 -0.12 -3.12
CA VAL A 27 14.98 -0.09 -3.22
C VAL A 27 15.58 -1.46 -3.50
N VAL A 28 14.84 -2.54 -3.21
CA VAL A 28 15.23 -3.92 -3.54
C VAL A 28 14.27 -4.50 -4.57
N PHE A 29 14.79 -4.84 -5.75
CA PHE A 29 14.01 -5.25 -6.93
C PHE A 29 13.76 -6.77 -6.99
N HIS A 30 13.23 -7.30 -5.88
CA HIS A 30 12.53 -8.57 -5.87
C HIS A 30 11.17 -8.35 -5.21
N PHE A 31 10.18 -9.15 -5.57
CA PHE A 31 8.90 -9.09 -4.86
C PHE A 31 9.13 -9.42 -3.37
N HIS A 32 8.60 -8.57 -2.50
CA HIS A 32 8.61 -8.80 -1.06
C HIS A 32 7.45 -8.08 -0.40
N VAL A 33 7.05 -8.58 0.76
CA VAL A 33 5.96 -8.02 1.55
C VAL A 33 6.51 -7.63 2.91
N HIS A 34 6.39 -6.35 3.24
CA HIS A 34 6.64 -5.89 4.60
C HIS A 34 5.45 -6.24 5.49
N VAL A 35 5.73 -6.83 6.65
CA VAL A 35 4.75 -7.13 7.70
C VAL A 35 5.20 -6.42 8.97
N ILE A 36 4.57 -5.28 9.28
CA ILE A 36 5.08 -4.33 10.28
C ILE A 36 4.10 -4.24 11.45
N PRO A 37 4.40 -4.82 12.63
CA PRO A 37 3.59 -4.64 13.83
C PRO A 37 3.67 -3.19 14.34
N ARG A 38 2.57 -2.68 14.92
CA ARG A 38 2.39 -1.26 15.26
C ARG A 38 1.94 -1.10 16.71
N TRP A 39 2.45 -0.06 17.38
CA TRP A 39 2.07 0.38 18.73
C TRP A 39 1.74 1.88 18.73
N ARG A 40 1.19 2.38 19.85
CA ARG A 40 0.67 3.76 19.99
C ARG A 40 1.70 4.83 19.61
N ASP A 41 2.96 4.65 19.98
CA ASP A 41 4.01 5.65 19.80
C ASP A 41 4.85 5.45 18.52
N CYS A 42 4.44 4.51 17.66
CA CYS A 42 5.08 4.36 16.35
C CYS A 42 4.77 5.58 15.48
N PRO A 43 5.75 6.10 14.70
CA PRO A 43 5.46 7.06 13.64
C PRO A 43 4.32 6.53 12.77
N PRO A 44 3.31 7.33 12.46
CA PRO A 44 2.12 6.86 11.79
C PRO A 44 2.47 6.32 10.39
N PRO A 45 1.62 5.45 9.81
CA PRO A 45 1.95 4.76 8.56
C PRO A 45 2.43 5.73 7.48
N ILE A 46 3.30 5.28 6.57
CA ILE A 46 3.73 6.06 5.38
C ILE A 46 2.53 6.61 4.58
N PHE A 47 1.34 6.06 4.82
CA PHE A 47 0.10 6.41 4.16
C PHE A 47 -0.88 7.28 4.97
N SER A 48 -0.53 7.72 6.18
CA SER A 48 -1.43 8.56 7.00
C SER A 48 -1.17 10.05 6.83
N ASP A 49 -2.25 10.82 6.78
CA ASP A 49 -2.20 12.29 6.77
C ASP A 49 -2.13 12.91 8.19
N GLU A 50 -2.20 12.08 9.24
CA GLU A 50 -2.21 12.54 10.63
C GLU A 50 -0.83 12.43 11.29
N GLY A 51 -0.43 13.48 12.01
CA GLY A 51 0.54 13.40 13.11
C GLY A 51 2.04 13.31 12.79
N VAL A 52 2.47 13.57 11.55
CA VAL A 52 3.91 13.60 11.19
C VAL A 52 4.34 14.98 10.76
N ASP A 53 5.59 15.33 11.07
CA ASP A 53 6.33 16.35 10.35
C ASP A 53 6.28 16.04 8.84
N VAL A 54 5.31 16.67 8.17
CA VAL A 54 4.97 16.53 6.75
C VAL A 54 6.11 16.89 5.80
N SER A 55 7.31 17.20 6.33
CA SER A 55 8.53 17.34 5.56
C SER A 55 9.05 16.01 4.96
N ARG A 56 8.66 14.85 5.52
CA ARG A 56 9.18 13.52 5.12
C ARG A 56 8.18 12.57 4.44
N VAL A 57 6.90 12.93 4.40
CA VAL A 57 5.86 12.13 3.75
C VAL A 57 5.17 13.02 2.72
N ALA A 58 5.07 12.55 1.47
CA ALA A 58 4.34 13.27 0.42
C ALA A 58 2.91 13.54 0.91
N ARG A 59 2.48 14.81 0.91
CA ARG A 59 1.10 15.16 1.23
C ARG A 59 0.18 14.42 0.27
N ARG A 60 -0.80 13.68 0.80
CA ARG A 60 -1.79 13.05 -0.06
C ARG A 60 -2.74 14.12 -0.57
N HIS A 61 -2.97 14.12 -1.88
CA HIS A 61 -4.05 14.90 -2.48
C HIS A 61 -5.38 14.23 -2.14
N ARG A 62 -6.29 14.97 -1.51
CA ARG A 62 -7.66 14.52 -1.30
C ARG A 62 -8.42 14.76 -2.60
N LEU A 63 -8.81 13.67 -3.26
CA LEU A 63 -9.55 13.72 -4.52
C LEU A 63 -10.88 14.47 -4.35
N THR A 64 -11.22 15.32 -5.32
CA THR A 64 -12.59 15.80 -5.52
C THR A 64 -13.48 14.70 -6.09
N GLU A 65 -14.79 14.90 -6.08
CA GLU A 65 -15.70 13.93 -6.72
C GLU A 65 -15.45 13.84 -8.24
N GLU A 66 -15.15 14.97 -8.88
CA GLU A 66 -14.82 15.04 -10.31
C GLU A 66 -13.57 14.22 -10.63
N GLU A 67 -12.48 14.41 -9.88
CA GLU A 67 -11.23 13.66 -10.04
C GLU A 67 -11.45 12.17 -9.76
N ALA A 68 -12.24 11.84 -8.73
CA ALA A 68 -12.57 10.45 -8.43
C ALA A 68 -13.34 9.80 -9.59
N ARG A 69 -14.30 10.50 -10.20
CA ARG A 69 -15.04 10.01 -11.39
C ARG A 69 -14.10 9.80 -12.58
N GLU A 70 -13.15 10.71 -12.80
CA GLU A 70 -12.17 10.59 -13.87
C GLU A 70 -11.26 9.36 -13.68
N VAL A 71 -10.70 9.17 -12.49
CA VAL A 71 -9.88 8.00 -12.14
C VAL A 71 -10.68 6.70 -12.35
N LEU A 72 -11.92 6.64 -11.85
CA LEU A 72 -12.77 5.46 -12.03
C LEU A 72 -13.09 5.19 -13.51
N SER A 73 -13.24 6.23 -14.33
CA SER A 73 -13.42 6.09 -15.77
C SER A 73 -12.20 5.46 -16.43
N GLY A 74 -10.99 5.92 -16.08
CA GLY A 74 -9.73 5.36 -16.58
C GLY A 74 -9.51 3.90 -16.19
N LEU A 75 -10.05 3.46 -15.06
CA LEU A 75 -9.95 2.08 -14.57
C LEU A 75 -10.97 1.11 -15.21
N ARG A 76 -11.89 1.57 -16.07
CA ARG A 76 -12.93 0.72 -16.65
C ARG A 76 -12.40 -0.47 -17.45
N GLY A 77 -11.22 -0.36 -18.08
CA GLY A 77 -10.57 -1.43 -18.84
C GLY A 77 -9.75 -2.41 -18.00
N LEU A 78 -9.72 -2.26 -16.67
CA LEU A 78 -8.94 -3.12 -15.79
C LEU A 78 -9.34 -4.61 -15.88
N PRO A 79 -10.64 -4.99 -15.94
CA PRO A 79 -11.02 -6.40 -16.06
C PRO A 79 -10.49 -7.06 -17.34
N GLU A 80 -10.52 -6.36 -18.47
CA GLU A 80 -9.99 -6.83 -19.75
C GLU A 80 -8.46 -6.96 -19.69
N PHE A 81 -7.79 -5.96 -19.09
CA PHE A 81 -6.35 -6.00 -18.87
C PHE A 81 -5.94 -7.20 -18.01
N ILE A 82 -6.66 -7.47 -16.91
CA ILE A 82 -6.39 -8.64 -16.05
C ILE A 82 -6.65 -9.94 -16.81
N ARG A 83 -7.73 -10.04 -17.59
CA ARG A 83 -8.01 -11.23 -18.42
C ARG A 83 -6.94 -11.48 -19.49
N GLY A 84 -6.33 -10.42 -20.02
CA GLY A 84 -5.23 -10.50 -20.97
C GLY A 84 -3.88 -10.83 -20.32
N TYR A 85 -3.79 -10.83 -19.00
CA TYR A 85 -2.57 -11.24 -18.29
C TYR A 85 -2.40 -12.76 -18.44
N PRO A 86 -1.34 -13.25 -19.11
CA PRO A 86 -1.21 -14.66 -19.42
C PRO A 86 -1.19 -15.49 -18.13
N ASP A 87 -1.93 -16.59 -18.17
CA ASP A 87 -2.01 -17.54 -17.08
C ASP A 87 -0.61 -18.11 -16.80
N VAL A 88 -0.04 -17.75 -15.65
CA VAL A 88 1.24 -18.27 -15.15
C VAL A 88 1.14 -19.75 -14.74
N SER A 89 0.03 -20.43 -15.01
CA SER A 89 -0.13 -21.89 -14.86
C SER A 89 0.66 -22.73 -15.86
N LYS A 90 1.35 -22.11 -16.84
CA LYS A 90 2.31 -22.79 -17.73
C LYS A 90 3.76 -22.49 -17.32
N GLY A 91 4.20 -23.12 -16.24
CA GLY A 91 5.59 -23.18 -15.79
C GLY A 91 5.83 -24.46 -15.02
#